data_AF-A0A7T5JDN4-F1
#
_entry.id   AF-A0A7T5JDN4-F1
#
_cell.length_a   1.000
_cell.length_b   1.000
_cell.length_c   1.000
_cell.angle_alpha   90.00
_cell.angle_beta   90.00
_cell.angle_gamma   90.00
#
_symmetry.space_group_name_H-M   'P 1'
#
loop_
_entity.id
_entity.type
_entity.pdbx_description
1 polymer ?
#
loop_
_entity_poly.entity_id
_entity_poly.type
_entity_poly.pdbx_seq_one_letter_code
_entity_poly.pdbx_strand_id
1 'polypeptide(L)'
;MADKQSGGFWGGLLLGTAVGAVTGLLLAPRTGRETRKILKKSADALPELVEDLSTSVHLQADRLSETALVNWEHTLTRLKAAIAAGQAASLKEYEQLTHSAKTATKATAEAEADSPLEDL
;
A
#
# COMPACT_ATOMS: atom_id res chain seq x y z
N MET A 1 1.81 -14.52 24.26
CA MET A 1 0.51 -14.26 23.60
C MET A 1 0.79 -13.58 22.26
N ALA A 2 0.73 -14.28 21.12
CA ALA A 2 1.24 -13.76 19.85
C ALA A 2 0.40 -14.20 18.63
N ASP A 3 -0.93 -14.24 18.74
CA ASP A 3 -1.74 -14.96 17.74
C ASP A 3 -2.82 -14.12 17.04
N LYS A 4 -2.81 -12.79 17.19
CA LYS A 4 -3.88 -11.91 16.64
C LYS A 4 -3.42 -10.81 15.69
N GLN A 5 -2.13 -10.73 15.39
CA GLN A 5 -1.53 -9.64 14.60
C GLN A 5 -1.09 -10.07 13.20
N SER A 6 -1.00 -11.38 12.95
CA SER A 6 -0.52 -11.96 11.68
C SER A 6 -1.55 -11.88 10.55
N GLY A 7 -2.85 -11.81 10.86
CA GLY A 7 -3.91 -11.80 9.85
C GLY A 7 -3.88 -10.59 8.92
N GLY A 8 -3.49 -9.41 9.43
CA GLY A 8 -3.41 -8.19 8.61
C GLY A 8 -2.25 -8.20 7.61
N PHE A 9 -1.10 -8.77 7.98
CA PHE A 9 0.06 -8.86 7.10
C PHE A 9 -0.20 -9.81 5.92
N TRP A 10 -0.75 -10.99 6.19
CA TRP A 10 -1.10 -11.95 5.14
C TRP A 10 -2.19 -11.43 4.21
N GLY A 11 -3.19 -10.71 4.74
CA GLY A 11 -4.21 -10.03 3.92
C GLY A 11 -3.61 -8.94 3.03
N GLY A 12 -2.72 -8.12 3.57
CA GLY A 12 -2.00 -7.09 2.80
C GLY A 12 -1.07 -7.68 1.72
N LEU A 13 -0.39 -8.78 2.03
CA LEU A 13 0.48 -9.49 1.09
C LEU A 13 -0.32 -10.09 -0.07
N LEU A 14 -1.44 -10.75 0.21
CA LEU A 14 -2.33 -11.28 -0.83
C LEU A 14 -2.88 -10.18 -1.74
N LEU A 15 -3.35 -9.07 -1.17
CA LEU A 15 -3.87 -7.95 -1.95
C LEU A 15 -2.79 -7.27 -2.79
N GLY A 16 -1.62 -7.01 -2.18
CA GLY A 16 -0.48 -6.38 -2.86
C GLY A 16 0.09 -7.26 -3.97
N THR A 17 0.20 -8.56 -3.75
CA THR A 17 0.67 -9.51 -4.79
C THR A 17 -0.32 -9.63 -5.93
N ALA A 18 -1.64 -9.64 -5.68
CA ALA A 18 -2.64 -9.67 -6.74
C ALA A 18 -2.55 -8.42 -7.64
N VAL A 19 -2.54 -7.22 -7.04
CA VAL A 19 -2.43 -5.95 -7.78
C VAL A 19 -1.08 -5.87 -8.51
N GLY A 20 0.00 -6.25 -7.85
CA GLY A 20 1.36 -6.28 -8.42
C GLY A 20 1.50 -7.30 -9.55
N ALA A 21 0.84 -8.45 -9.46
CA ALA A 21 0.84 -9.47 -10.50
C ALA A 21 0.06 -9.01 -11.73
N VAL A 22 -1.12 -8.38 -11.57
CA VAL A 22 -1.87 -7.82 -12.71
C VAL A 22 -1.06 -6.71 -13.38
N THR A 23 -0.56 -5.77 -12.59
CA THR A 23 0.24 -4.64 -13.11
C THR A 23 1.53 -5.13 -13.77
N GLY A 24 2.23 -6.09 -13.14
CA GLY A 24 3.45 -6.70 -13.66
C GLY A 24 3.21 -7.55 -14.91
N LEU A 25 2.08 -8.25 -14.99
CA LEU A 25 1.69 -9.02 -16.17
C LEU A 25 1.35 -8.11 -17.36
N LEU A 26 0.71 -6.95 -17.10
CA LEU A 26 0.40 -5.94 -18.11
C LEU A 26 1.66 -5.19 -18.58
N LEU A 27 2.58 -4.88 -17.67
CA LEU A 27 3.82 -4.18 -17.98
C LEU A 27 4.88 -5.11 -18.60
N ALA A 28 4.81 -6.42 -18.36
CA ALA A 28 5.72 -7.38 -18.96
C ALA A 28 5.52 -7.44 -20.49
N PRO A 29 6.50 -7.01 -21.31
CA PRO A 29 6.38 -6.95 -22.78
C PRO A 29 6.35 -8.34 -23.45
N ARG A 30 6.37 -9.42 -22.67
CA ARG A 30 6.65 -10.80 -23.12
C ARG A 30 5.59 -11.82 -22.74
N THR A 31 4.30 -11.44 -22.68
CA THR A 31 3.21 -12.42 -22.67
C THR A 31 3.10 -13.09 -24.06
N GLY A 32 4.08 -13.97 -24.32
CA GLY A 32 4.33 -14.63 -25.59
C GLY A 32 3.14 -15.43 -26.10
N ARG A 33 3.12 -15.64 -27.41
CA ARG A 33 2.02 -16.26 -28.18
C ARG A 33 1.50 -17.59 -27.60
N GLU A 34 2.34 -18.34 -26.88
CA GLU A 34 1.95 -19.58 -26.19
C GLU A 34 1.18 -19.33 -24.88
N THR A 35 1.66 -18.40 -24.04
CA THR A 35 0.94 -17.98 -22.84
C THR A 35 -0.44 -17.43 -23.19
N ARG A 36 -0.55 -16.70 -24.31
CA ARG A 36 -1.83 -16.19 -24.81
C ARG A 36 -2.80 -17.30 -25.24
N LYS A 37 -2.31 -18.44 -25.77
CA LYS A 37 -3.15 -19.60 -26.11
C LYS A 37 -3.66 -20.33 -24.87
N ILE A 38 -2.79 -20.53 -23.88
CA ILE A 38 -3.16 -21.21 -22.62
C ILE A 38 -4.12 -20.32 -21.82
N LEU A 39 -3.82 -19.03 -21.69
CA LEU A 39 -4.67 -18.08 -20.98
C LEU A 39 -6.03 -17.90 -21.66
N LYS A 40 -6.09 -17.91 -23.01
CA LYS A 40 -7.35 -17.87 -23.75
C LYS A 40 -8.19 -19.13 -23.51
N LYS A 41 -7.58 -20.32 -23.54
CA LYS A 41 -8.30 -21.57 -23.28
C LYS A 41 -8.82 -21.66 -21.84
N SER A 42 -8.03 -21.18 -20.87
CA SER A 42 -8.47 -21.09 -19.47
C SER A 42 -9.50 -20.00 -19.25
N ALA A 43 -9.39 -18.85 -19.93
CA ALA A 43 -10.35 -17.75 -19.85
C ALA A 43 -11.70 -18.09 -20.48
N ASP A 44 -11.70 -18.83 -21.60
CA ASP A 44 -12.92 -19.31 -22.25
C ASP A 44 -13.68 -20.33 -21.36
N ALA A 45 -13.03 -20.95 -20.37
CA ALA A 45 -13.65 -21.87 -19.40
C ALA A 45 -14.05 -21.21 -18.07
N LEU A 46 -13.65 -19.96 -17.81
CA LEU A 46 -14.09 -19.20 -16.63
C LEU A 46 -15.59 -18.86 -16.62
N PRO A 47 -16.27 -18.50 -17.73
CA PRO A 47 -17.66 -18.06 -17.67
C PRO A 47 -18.62 -19.14 -17.16
N GLU A 48 -18.47 -20.41 -17.56
CA GLU A 48 -19.29 -21.51 -17.00
C GLU A 48 -19.09 -21.65 -15.48
N LEU A 49 -17.85 -21.55 -15.00
CA LEU A 49 -17.54 -21.60 -13.57
C LEU A 49 -18.09 -20.37 -12.82
N VAL A 50 -18.10 -19.21 -13.47
CA VAL A 50 -18.65 -17.96 -12.92
C VAL A 50 -20.17 -18.00 -12.86
N GLU A 51 -20.85 -18.64 -13.81
CA GLU A 51 -22.31 -18.81 -13.82
C GLU A 51 -22.77 -19.64 -12.60
N ASP A 52 -22.12 -20.79 -12.35
CA ASP A 52 -22.38 -21.64 -11.18
C ASP A 52 -21.99 -20.95 -9.87
N LEU A 53 -20.86 -20.22 -9.86
CA LEU A 53 -20.47 -19.42 -8.70
C LEU A 53 -21.46 -18.29 -8.44
N SER A 54 -21.97 -17.59 -9.46
CA SER A 54 -22.89 -16.46 -9.29
C SER A 54 -24.19 -16.88 -8.59
N THR A 55 -24.70 -18.07 -8.92
CA THR A 55 -25.87 -18.67 -8.28
C THR A 55 -25.60 -19.01 -6.80
N SER A 56 -24.40 -19.53 -6.49
CA SER A 56 -24.01 -19.87 -5.11
C SER A 56 -23.59 -18.66 -4.25
N VAL A 57 -23.04 -17.62 -4.88
CA VAL A 57 -22.59 -16.38 -4.26
C VAL A 57 -23.79 -15.52 -3.89
N HIS A 58 -24.87 -15.52 -4.67
CA HIS A 58 -26.07 -14.75 -4.35
C HIS A 58 -26.65 -15.13 -2.98
N LEU A 59 -26.70 -16.43 -2.66
CA LEU A 59 -27.18 -16.94 -1.36
C LEU A 59 -26.24 -16.63 -0.17
N GLN A 60 -24.96 -16.34 -0.42
CA GLN A 60 -23.97 -16.02 0.61
C GLN A 60 -23.67 -14.51 0.70
N ALA A 61 -23.91 -13.76 -0.36
CA ALA A 61 -23.70 -12.32 -0.45
C ALA A 61 -24.60 -11.56 0.52
N ASP A 62 -25.83 -12.01 0.75
CA ASP A 62 -26.73 -11.36 1.71
C ASP A 62 -26.17 -11.43 3.14
N ARG A 63 -25.59 -12.56 3.55
CA ARG A 63 -24.96 -12.71 4.87
C ARG A 63 -23.59 -12.03 4.97
N LEU A 64 -22.82 -12.09 3.88
CA LEU A 64 -21.52 -11.45 3.80
C LEU A 64 -21.68 -9.92 3.80
N SER A 65 -22.70 -9.37 3.16
CA SER A 65 -22.96 -7.93 3.09
C SER A 65 -23.31 -7.35 4.45
N GLU A 66 -24.15 -7.99 5.24
CA GLU A 66 -24.49 -7.49 6.59
C GLU A 66 -23.24 -7.40 7.49
N THR A 67 -22.38 -8.42 7.45
CA THR A 67 -21.13 -8.44 8.22
C THR A 67 -20.07 -7.50 7.61
N ALA A 68 -20.00 -7.44 6.29
CA ALA A 68 -19.06 -6.59 5.57
C ALA A 68 -19.40 -5.12 5.75
N LEU A 69 -20.67 -4.73 5.72
CA LEU A 69 -21.10 -3.33 5.92
C LEU A 69 -20.71 -2.83 7.31
N VAL A 70 -20.91 -3.65 8.36
CA VAL A 70 -20.52 -3.30 9.74
C VAL A 70 -19.00 -3.15 9.86
N ASN A 71 -18.23 -4.08 9.28
CA ASN A 71 -16.77 -4.01 9.32
C ASN A 71 -16.19 -2.94 8.39
N TRP A 72 -16.87 -2.60 7.32
CA TRP A 72 -16.47 -1.61 6.32
C TRP A 72 -16.44 -0.21 6.92
N GLU A 73 -17.48 0.15 7.69
CA GLU A 73 -17.55 1.47 8.33
C GLU A 73 -16.40 1.68 9.32
N HIS A 74 -16.06 0.64 10.08
CA HIS A 74 -14.93 0.67 11.01
C HIS A 74 -13.58 0.76 10.27
N THR A 75 -13.45 0.05 9.15
CA THR A 75 -12.26 0.09 8.30
C THR A 75 -12.07 1.48 7.66
N LEU A 76 -13.15 2.09 7.16
CA LEU A 76 -13.14 3.45 6.62
C LEU A 76 -12.79 4.49 7.69
N THR A 77 -13.32 4.35 8.90
CA THR A 77 -13.00 5.24 10.01
C THR A 77 -11.51 5.17 10.36
N ARG A 78 -10.94 3.96 10.45
CA ARG A 78 -9.52 3.76 10.70
C ARG A 78 -8.64 4.28 9.57
N LEU A 79 -9.07 4.10 8.31
CA LEU A 79 -8.35 4.62 7.14
C LEU A 79 -8.32 6.14 7.13
N LYS A 80 -9.46 6.80 7.36
CA LYS A 80 -9.54 8.26 7.49
C LYS A 80 -8.63 8.78 8.62
N ALA A 81 -8.64 8.12 9.78
CA ALA A 81 -7.77 8.48 10.89
C ALA A 81 -6.29 8.30 10.56
N ALA A 82 -5.92 7.20 9.89
CA ALA A 82 -4.54 6.94 9.48
C ALA A 82 -4.05 7.95 8.42
N ILE A 83 -4.91 8.35 7.47
CA ILE A 83 -4.59 9.38 6.47
C ILE A 83 -4.40 10.74 7.16
N ALA A 84 -5.29 11.12 8.07
CA ALA A 84 -5.17 12.38 8.82
C ALA A 84 -3.90 12.41 9.68
N ALA A 85 -3.59 11.31 10.37
CA ALA A 85 -2.36 11.16 11.13
C ALA A 85 -1.10 11.21 10.25
N GLY A 86 -1.14 10.54 9.09
CA GLY A 86 -0.06 10.56 8.11
C GLY A 86 0.19 11.95 7.53
N GLN A 87 -0.88 12.70 7.22
CA GLN A 87 -0.76 14.08 6.76
C GLN A 87 -0.18 15.00 7.85
N ALA A 88 -0.65 14.89 9.09
CA ALA A 88 -0.11 15.66 10.21
C ALA A 88 1.35 15.30 10.53
N ALA A 89 1.73 14.03 10.45
CA ALA A 89 3.10 13.57 10.62
C ALA A 89 4.01 14.10 9.51
N SER A 90 3.55 14.08 8.25
CA SER A 90 4.33 14.62 7.13
C SER A 90 4.66 16.09 7.34
N LEU A 91 3.71 16.91 7.80
CA LEU A 91 3.92 18.33 8.08
C LEU A 91 4.93 18.54 9.22
N LYS A 92 4.84 17.77 10.30
CA LYS A 92 5.79 17.83 11.41
C LYS A 92 7.20 17.40 11.00
N GLU A 93 7.30 16.41 10.13
CA GLU A 93 8.59 15.91 9.64
C GLU A 93 9.29 16.95 8.76
N TYR A 94 8.54 17.72 7.95
CA TYR A 94 9.09 18.90 7.24
C TYR A 94 9.63 19.97 8.21
N GLU A 95 8.94 20.27 9.31
CA GLU A 95 9.42 21.23 10.32
C GLU A 95 10.68 20.74 11.04
N GLN A 96 10.76 19.45 11.35
CA GLN A 96 11.94 18.87 11.99
C GLN A 96 13.14 18.80 11.05
N LEU A 97 12.93 18.48 9.77
CA LEU A 97 13.97 18.50 8.74
C LEU A 97 14.49 19.92 8.51
N THR A 98 13.60 20.91 8.46
CA THR A 98 13.99 22.32 8.28
C THR A 98 14.66 22.90 9.52
N HIS A 99 14.20 22.57 10.74
CA HIS A 99 14.85 23.02 11.97
C HIS A 99 16.21 22.35 12.15
N SER A 100 16.33 21.05 11.87
CA SER A 100 17.61 20.32 11.92
C SER A 100 18.61 20.84 10.89
N ALA A 101 18.15 21.09 9.66
CA ALA A 101 18.95 21.74 8.62
C ALA A 101 19.39 23.15 9.07
N LYS A 102 18.51 23.94 9.68
CA LYS A 102 18.82 25.30 10.14
C LYS A 102 19.81 25.31 11.32
N THR A 103 19.72 24.38 12.25
CA THR A 103 20.72 24.22 13.33
C THR A 103 22.04 23.68 12.82
N ALA A 104 22.04 22.77 11.84
CA ALA A 104 23.27 22.28 11.22
C ALA A 104 23.99 23.41 10.47
N THR A 105 23.27 24.21 9.66
CA THR A 105 23.84 25.37 8.97
C THR A 105 24.37 26.43 9.92
N LYS A 106 23.70 26.67 11.05
CA LYS A 106 24.17 27.64 12.06
C LYS A 106 25.44 27.16 12.76
N ALA A 107 25.55 25.87 13.08
CA ALA A 107 26.76 25.31 13.69
C ALA A 107 27.97 25.34 12.74
N THR A 108 27.76 25.15 11.43
CA THR A 108 28.86 25.26 10.44
C THR A 108 29.30 26.71 10.23
N ALA A 109 28.37 27.68 10.25
CA ALA A 109 28.69 29.11 10.13
C ALA A 109 29.41 29.68 11.37
N GLU A 110 29.11 29.16 12.56
CA GLU A 110 29.80 29.54 13.80
C GLU A 110 31.20 28.91 13.91
N ALA A 111 31.43 27.74 13.29
CA ALA A 111 32.75 27.11 13.22
C ALA A 111 33.71 27.78 12.21
N GLU A 112 33.19 28.44 11.18
CA GLU A 112 33.99 29.19 10.19
C GLU A 112 34.36 30.60 10.66
N ALA A 113 33.68 31.14 11.69
CA ALA A 113 33.95 32.46 12.26
C ALA A 113 35.04 32.48 13.35
N ASP A 114 35.50 31.31 13.82
CA ASP A 114 36.55 31.17 14.86
C ASP A 114 37.90 30.68 14.31
N SER A 115 38.10 30.72 12.98
CA SER A 115 39.45 30.55 12.41
C SER A 115 40.13 31.91 12.33
N PRO A 116 41.12 32.23 13.21
CA PRO A 116 41.94 33.41 13.04
C PRO A 116 42.74 33.22 11.76
N LEU A 117 42.76 34.26 10.93
CA LEU A 117 43.81 34.44 9.94
C LEU A 117 45.17 34.42 10.66
N GLU A 118 45.82 33.26 10.74
CA GLU A 118 47.26 33.19 10.93
C GLU A 118 47.92 33.23 9.55
N ASP A 119 47.97 34.45 9.02
CA ASP A 119 48.97 34.88 8.03
C ASP A 119 50.19 35.36 8.84
N LEU A 120 51.35 34.71 8.65
CA LEU A 120 52.71 35.26 8.54
C LEU A 120 53.78 34.15 8.63
#